data_AF-A0A2D6IQJ6-F1
#
_entry.id   AF-A0A2D6IQJ6-F1
#
_cell.length_a   1.000
_cell.length_b   1.000
_cell.length_c   1.000
_cell.angle_alpha   90.00
_cell.angle_beta   90.00
_cell.angle_gamma   90.00
#
_symmetry.space_group_name_H-M   'P 1'
#
loop_
_entity.id
_entity.type
_entity.pdbx_description
1 polymer ?
#
loop_
_entity_poly.entity_id
_entity_poly.type
_entity_poly.pdbx_seq_one_letter_code
_entity_poly.pdbx_strand_id
1 'polypeptide(L)'
;MEMKIRSIERMKMIKRVLSIAIAASFLSSCAVLTVQDVGGGNFYVQGILPNGAITRAKEFCDGQDKSFVAEKIEPASIIEGRSPSILFKCM
;
A
#
# COMPACT_ATOMS: atom_id res chain seq x y z
N MET A 1 29.02 2.55 -43.91
CA MET A 1 29.13 1.59 -42.78
C MET A 1 28.67 2.20 -41.44
N GLU A 2 27.89 3.29 -41.43
CA GLU A 2 27.46 3.96 -40.19
C GLU A 2 26.00 3.65 -39.77
N MET A 3 25.16 3.17 -40.70
CA MET A 3 23.76 2.84 -40.40
C MET A 3 23.60 1.63 -39.47
N LYS A 4 24.54 0.67 -39.50
CA LYS A 4 24.43 -0.59 -38.75
C LYS A 4 24.70 -0.41 -37.24
N ILE A 5 25.57 0.54 -36.88
CA ILE A 5 25.96 0.82 -35.48
C ILE A 5 24.81 1.50 -34.72
N ARG A 6 24.14 2.45 -35.36
CA ARG A 6 22.99 3.19 -34.78
C ARG A 6 21.77 2.28 -34.50
N SER A 7 21.67 1.15 -35.19
CA SER A 7 20.60 0.15 -34.99
C SER A 7 20.86 -0.74 -33.76
N ILE A 8 22.13 -1.10 -33.51
CA ILE A 8 22.53 -1.94 -32.36
C ILE A 8 22.35 -1.17 -31.04
N GLU A 9 22.71 0.12 -31.00
CA GLU A 9 22.50 0.95 -29.81
C GLU A 9 21.00 1.14 -29.48
N ARG A 10 20.15 1.30 -30.51
CA ARG A 10 18.69 1.37 -30.31
C ARG A 10 18.12 0.07 -29.74
N MET A 11 18.55 -1.10 -30.22
CA MET A 11 18.14 -2.38 -29.64
C MET A 11 18.59 -2.55 -28.18
N LYS A 12 19.78 -2.07 -27.82
CA LYS A 12 20.31 -2.15 -26.45
C LYS A 12 19.56 -1.21 -25.49
N MET A 13 19.16 -0.02 -25.96
CA MET A 13 18.35 0.92 -25.19
C MET A 13 16.91 0.41 -25.01
N ILE A 14 16.28 -0.14 -26.05
CA ILE A 14 14.90 -0.69 -25.97
C ILE A 14 14.83 -1.87 -25.01
N LYS A 15 15.81 -2.79 -25.02
CA LYS A 15 15.85 -3.89 -24.06
C LYS A 15 15.93 -3.41 -22.60
N ARG A 16 16.67 -2.33 -22.34
CA ARG A 16 16.76 -1.75 -20.98
C ARG A 16 15.46 -1.09 -20.53
N VAL A 17 14.78 -0.35 -21.41
CA VAL A 17 13.50 0.30 -21.06
C VAL A 17 12.39 -0.74 -20.82
N LEU A 18 12.37 -1.83 -21.60
CA LEU A 18 11.38 -2.89 -21.42
C LEU A 18 11.55 -3.64 -20.08
N SER A 19 12.79 -3.81 -19.60
CA SER A 19 13.06 -4.45 -18.31
C SER A 19 12.71 -3.57 -17.09
N ILE A 20 12.69 -2.25 -17.24
CA ILE A 20 12.36 -1.32 -16.14
C ILE A 20 10.83 -1.19 -15.96
N ALA A 21 10.05 -1.35 -17.03
CA ALA A 21 8.59 -1.29 -16.96
C ALA A 21 7.97 -2.48 -16.19
N ILE A 22 8.66 -3.62 -16.14
CA ILE A 22 8.18 -4.82 -15.42
C ILE A 22 8.38 -4.65 -13.90
N ALA A 23 9.41 -3.94 -13.46
CA ALA A 23 9.59 -3.65 -12.02
C ALA A 23 8.52 -2.67 -11.50
N ALA A 24 8.07 -1.71 -12.32
CA ALA A 24 7.01 -0.78 -11.94
C ALA A 24 5.62 -1.44 -11.92
N SER A 25 5.41 -2.53 -12.67
CA SER A 25 4.15 -3.28 -12.66
C SER A 25 4.04 -4.28 -11.51
N PHE A 26 5.14 -4.58 -10.79
CA PHE A 26 5.08 -5.28 -9.50
C PHE A 26 4.64 -4.41 -8.31
N LEU A 27 4.49 -3.08 -8.50
CA LEU A 27 3.79 -2.24 -7.51
C LEU A 27 2.26 -2.40 -7.57
N SER A 28 1.76 -3.29 -8.44
CA SER A 28 0.34 -3.68 -8.53
C SER A 28 -0.18 -4.51 -7.35
N SER A 29 0.60 -4.74 -6.27
CA SER A 29 0.25 -5.72 -5.24
C SER A 29 0.00 -5.16 -3.83
N CYS A 30 -0.24 -3.86 -3.67
CA CYS A 30 -0.72 -3.35 -2.41
C CYS A 30 -2.01 -2.58 -2.68
N ALA A 31 -3.16 -3.21 -2.45
CA ALA A 31 -4.30 -2.46 -1.95
C ALA A 31 -3.85 -1.86 -0.61
N VAL A 32 -3.13 -0.73 -0.68
CA VAL A 32 -2.59 -0.06 0.49
C VAL A 32 -3.81 0.43 1.25
N LEU A 33 -4.15 -0.30 2.30
CA LEU A 33 -4.94 0.20 3.39
C LEU A 33 -4.15 1.39 3.96
N THR A 34 -4.43 2.58 3.44
CA THR A 34 -3.71 3.80 3.81
C THR A 34 -4.14 4.16 5.21
N VAL A 35 -3.21 4.05 6.15
CA VAL A 35 -3.36 4.61 7.48
C VAL A 35 -3.34 6.13 7.33
N GLN A 36 -4.40 6.78 7.77
CA GLN A 36 -4.56 8.23 7.76
C GLN A 36 -4.29 8.75 9.18
N ASP A 37 -3.36 9.69 9.30
CA ASP A 37 -3.18 10.46 10.53
C ASP A 37 -4.35 11.46 10.66
N VAL A 38 -5.11 11.36 11.75
CA VAL A 38 -6.24 12.25 12.04
C VAL A 38 -5.93 13.26 13.15
N GLY A 39 -4.67 13.32 13.58
CA GLY A 39 -4.17 14.25 14.58
C GLY A 39 -4.31 13.75 16.02
N GLY A 40 -3.55 14.38 16.92
CA GLY A 40 -3.57 14.07 18.35
C GLY A 40 -3.07 12.65 18.69
N GLY A 41 -2.23 12.06 17.84
CA GLY A 41 -1.70 10.70 18.01
C GLY A 41 -2.67 9.59 17.58
N ASN A 42 -3.77 9.95 16.91
CA ASN A 42 -4.76 9.00 16.41
C ASN A 42 -4.55 8.73 14.92
N PHE A 43 -4.78 7.49 14.55
CA PHE A 43 -4.70 6.97 13.20
C PHE A 43 -6.01 6.29 12.81
N TYR A 44 -6.39 6.43 11.56
CA TYR A 44 -7.58 5.82 10.99
C TYR A 44 -7.20 4.91 9.83
N VAL A 45 -7.78 3.72 9.77
CA VAL A 45 -7.62 2.82 8.62
C VAL A 45 -8.96 2.23 8.23
N GLN A 46 -9.26 2.29 6.93
CA GLN A 46 -10.42 1.62 6.35
C GLN A 46 -9.96 0.37 5.63
N GLY A 47 -10.41 -0.79 6.11
CA GLY A 47 -10.16 -2.12 5.57
C GLY A 47 -11.00 -2.39 4.32
N ILE A 48 -10.49 -3.21 3.41
CA ILE A 48 -11.29 -3.82 2.33
C ILE A 48 -11.79 -5.22 2.76
N LEU A 49 -11.05 -5.86 3.67
CA LEU A 49 -11.38 -7.16 4.26
C LEU A 49 -11.77 -7.00 5.73
N PRO A 50 -12.64 -7.86 6.29
CA PRO A 50 -13.13 -7.79 7.67
C PRO A 50 -12.02 -7.59 8.71
N ASN A 51 -10.91 -8.30 8.54
CA ASN A 51 -9.76 -8.24 9.45
C ASN A 51 -8.57 -7.45 8.90
N GLY A 52 -8.64 -7.01 7.64
CA GLY A 52 -7.52 -6.32 6.97
C GLY A 52 -7.16 -5.00 7.65
N ALA A 53 -8.17 -4.26 8.13
CA ALA A 53 -7.98 -3.03 8.88
C ALA A 53 -7.18 -3.27 10.17
N ILE A 54 -7.51 -4.31 10.95
CA ILE A 54 -6.86 -4.61 12.23
C ILE A 54 -5.40 -4.97 12.00
N THR A 55 -5.16 -5.90 11.06
CA THR A 55 -3.79 -6.34 10.74
C THR A 55 -2.94 -5.15 10.31
N ARG A 56 -3.47 -4.27 9.44
CA ARG A 56 -2.72 -3.10 8.99
C ARG A 56 -2.41 -2.12 10.12
N ALA A 57 -3.37 -1.88 11.01
CA ALA A 57 -3.17 -0.99 12.14
C ALA A 57 -2.10 -1.52 13.10
N LYS A 58 -2.07 -2.84 13.33
CA LYS A 58 -1.01 -3.50 14.12
C LYS A 58 0.35 -3.39 13.46
N GLU A 59 0.48 -3.77 12.19
CA GLU A 59 1.73 -3.64 11.44
C GLU A 59 2.28 -2.21 11.43
N PHE A 60 1.39 -1.22 11.36
CA PHE A 60 1.77 0.20 11.39
C PHE A 60 2.34 0.64 12.74
N CYS A 61 1.79 0.15 13.86
CA CYS A 61 2.34 0.42 15.18
C CYS A 61 3.61 -0.39 15.48
N ASP A 62 3.65 -1.65 15.04
CA ASP A 62 4.82 -2.52 15.16
C ASP A 62 6.03 -1.93 14.40
N GLY A 63 5.81 -1.35 13.21
CA GLY A 63 6.84 -0.64 12.46
C GLY A 63 7.34 0.66 13.12
N GLN A 64 6.70 1.10 14.20
CA GLN A 64 7.12 2.22 15.05
C GLN A 64 7.62 1.76 16.42
N ASP A 65 7.82 0.44 16.61
CA ASP A 65 8.18 -0.17 17.90
C ASP A 65 7.19 0.19 19.03
N LYS A 66 5.90 0.32 18.68
CA LYS A 66 4.82 0.70 19.60
C LYS A 66 3.70 -0.32 19.61
N SER A 67 2.96 -0.36 20.70
CA SER A 67 1.78 -1.22 20.85
C SER A 67 0.55 -0.60 20.19
N PHE A 68 -0.21 -1.43 19.48
CA PHE A 68 -1.50 -1.04 18.93
C PHE A 68 -2.59 -0.94 20.00
N VAL A 69 -3.32 0.17 20.01
CA VAL A 69 -4.50 0.39 20.87
C VAL A 69 -5.67 0.84 20.00
N ALA A 70 -6.74 0.04 19.96
CA ALA A 70 -7.96 0.40 19.24
C ALA A 70 -8.81 1.38 20.07
N GLU A 71 -9.12 2.54 19.49
CA GLU A 71 -10.05 3.52 20.06
C GLU A 71 -11.50 3.23 19.61
N LYS A 72 -11.67 2.87 18.34
CA LYS A 72 -12.97 2.50 17.77
C LYS A 72 -12.79 1.47 16.67
N ILE A 73 -13.64 0.44 16.67
CA ILE A 73 -13.71 -0.56 15.60
C ILE A 73 -15.11 -0.53 15.04
N GLU A 74 -15.25 -0.19 13.76
CA GLU A 74 -16.49 -0.31 13.02
C GLU A 74 -16.40 -1.54 12.12
N PRO A 75 -17.18 -2.60 12.39
CA PRO A 75 -17.16 -3.79 11.56
C PRO A 75 -17.74 -3.51 10.18
N ALA A 76 -17.38 -4.37 9.22
CA ALA A 76 -17.99 -4.35 7.91
C ALA A 76 -19.50 -4.59 8.01
N SER A 77 -20.30 -3.79 7.31
CA SER A 77 -21.74 -3.99 7.20
C SER A 77 -22.11 -4.25 5.76
N ILE A 78 -22.58 -5.47 5.47
CA ILE A 78 -23.04 -5.88 4.15
C ILE A 78 -24.34 -5.13 3.79
N ILE A 79 -25.18 -4.85 4.78
CA ILE A 79 -26.48 -4.20 4.61
C ILE A 79 -26.29 -2.72 4.21
N GLU A 80 -25.30 -2.04 4.78
CA GLU A 80 -25.02 -0.62 4.52
C GLU A 80 -23.91 -0.39 3.48
N GLY A 81 -23.34 -1.46 2.91
CA GLY A 81 -22.17 -1.37 2.03
C GLY A 81 -20.96 -0.70 2.70
N ARG A 82 -20.85 -0.78 4.04
CA ARG A 82 -19.80 -0.12 4.81
C ARG A 82 -18.59 -1.04 4.96
N SER A 83 -17.46 -0.57 4.48
CA SER A 83 -16.15 -1.19 4.71
C SER A 83 -15.74 -1.11 6.19
N PRO A 84 -15.08 -2.13 6.74
CA PRO A 84 -14.63 -2.11 8.13
C PRO A 84 -13.65 -0.96 8.35
N SER A 85 -13.74 -0.28 9.47
CA SER A 85 -12.86 0.84 9.80
C SER A 85 -12.37 0.77 11.23
N ILE A 86 -11.19 1.33 11.49
CA ILE A 86 -10.59 1.35 12.81
C ILE A 86 -9.96 2.71 13.05
N LEU A 87 -10.31 3.30 14.17
CA LEU A 87 -9.57 4.39 14.79
C LEU A 87 -8.68 3.80 15.88
N PHE A 88 -7.40 4.13 15.88
CA PHE A 88 -6.41 3.53 16.78
C PHE A 88 -5.28 4.50 17.12
N LYS A 89 -4.48 4.13 18.11
CA LYS A 89 -3.24 4.80 18.50
C LYS A 89 -2.09 3.79 18.53
N CYS A 90 -0.88 4.31 18.40
CA CYS A 90 0.34 3.56 18.69
C CYS A 90 0.94 4.13 19.97
N MET A 91 1.05 3.30 21.01
CA MET A 91 1.56 3.69 22.33
C MET A 91 2.83 2.91 22.70
#